data_AF-A0A6G4QXA3-F1
#
_entry.id   AF-A0A6G4QXA3-F1
#
_cell.length_a   1.000
_cell.length_b   1.000
_cell.length_c   1.000
_cell.angle_alpha   90.00
_cell.angle_beta   90.00
_cell.angle_gamma   90.00
#
_symmetry.space_group_name_H-M   'P 1'
#
loop_
_entity.id
_entity.type
_entity.pdbx_description
1 polymer ?
#
loop_
_entity_poly.entity_id
_entity_poly.type
_entity_poly.pdbx_seq_one_letter_code
_entity_poly.pdbx_strand_id
1 'polypeptide(L)'
;MKPSLPLFLAATAVLSALAGPAAAERRMFSYDPISPDARRLTGAGVTVLFEQGLLGARPIKVLATGVPAQALLRKGSQKDLGKGGLSAMSGVDADAALYEVDGTAEQGKVYVRAFCPGSKRLWLSFSRIALRHDLRIQAFGDDPKAAGQARLCGTLDFSYRGEWRLPTGGPPDPNEDWTDNLTGPR
;
A
#
# COMPACT_ATOMS: atom_id res chain seq x y z
N MET A 1 35.94 -66.19 -13.18
CA MET A 1 35.42 -65.03 -13.93
C MET A 1 35.04 -63.95 -12.92
N LYS A 2 35.68 -62.78 -13.00
CA LYS A 2 35.33 -61.54 -12.28
C LYS A 2 34.45 -60.71 -13.22
N PRO A 3 33.41 -60.01 -12.73
CA PRO A 3 33.54 -58.58 -12.44
C PRO A 3 32.88 -58.21 -11.08
N SER A 4 33.49 -57.42 -10.20
CA SER A 4 33.69 -55.96 -10.25
C SER A 4 32.36 -55.18 -10.31
N LEU A 5 31.70 -55.00 -9.16
CA LEU A 5 30.63 -54.00 -9.01
C LEU A 5 31.25 -52.65 -8.60
N PRO A 6 31.08 -51.58 -9.40
CA PRO A 6 31.65 -50.28 -9.10
C PRO A 6 30.72 -49.47 -8.17
N LEU A 7 31.33 -48.93 -7.13
CA LEU A 7 31.26 -47.53 -6.72
C LEU A 7 30.17 -46.68 -7.44
N PHE A 8 28.99 -46.57 -6.86
CA PHE A 8 28.05 -45.47 -7.13
C PHE A 8 27.76 -44.72 -5.82
N LEU A 9 28.82 -44.13 -5.27
CA LEU A 9 28.72 -43.01 -4.35
C LEU A 9 28.90 -41.72 -5.17
N ALA A 10 28.10 -40.70 -4.84
CA ALA A 10 28.19 -39.31 -5.29
C ALA A 10 27.45 -38.91 -6.59
N ALA A 11 26.15 -38.61 -6.48
CA ALA A 11 25.48 -37.67 -7.39
C ALA A 11 24.15 -37.08 -6.83
N THR A 12 24.03 -36.82 -5.52
CA THR A 12 22.79 -36.31 -4.89
C THR A 12 22.94 -34.97 -4.17
N ALA A 13 23.80 -34.07 -4.66
CA ALA A 13 24.03 -32.79 -3.99
C ALA A 13 24.34 -31.60 -4.92
N VAL A 14 23.55 -31.34 -5.96
CA VAL A 14 23.53 -30.01 -6.61
C VAL A 14 22.14 -29.71 -7.21
N LEU A 15 21.17 -29.31 -6.40
CA LEU A 15 19.92 -28.73 -6.91
C LEU A 15 19.33 -27.61 -6.02
N SER A 16 20.12 -27.04 -5.11
CA SER A 16 19.61 -26.09 -4.09
C SER A 16 19.81 -24.60 -4.43
N ALA A 17 20.14 -24.21 -5.68
CA ALA A 17 20.68 -22.86 -5.94
C ALA A 17 19.97 -22.02 -7.02
N LEU A 18 18.67 -22.21 -7.27
CA LEU A 18 17.90 -21.32 -8.17
C LEU A 18 16.67 -20.67 -7.53
N ALA A 19 16.48 -20.79 -6.21
CA ALA A 19 15.55 -19.92 -5.51
C ALA A 19 16.19 -18.52 -5.39
N GLY A 20 16.06 -17.71 -6.44
CA GLY A 20 16.30 -16.27 -6.34
C GLY A 20 15.48 -15.69 -5.18
N PRO A 21 15.91 -14.58 -4.58
CA PRO A 21 15.11 -13.94 -3.53
C PRO A 21 13.71 -13.73 -4.08
N ALA A 22 12.69 -14.17 -3.34
CA ALA A 22 11.30 -13.85 -3.64
C ALA A 22 11.14 -12.34 -3.52
N ALA A 23 11.54 -11.61 -4.54
CA ALA A 23 11.44 -10.16 -4.61
C ALA A 23 9.96 -9.84 -4.63
N ALA A 24 9.51 -9.00 -3.70
CA ALA A 24 8.12 -8.56 -3.69
C ALA A 24 7.83 -7.82 -5.01
N GLU A 25 6.85 -8.32 -5.75
CA GLU A 25 6.49 -7.78 -7.06
C GLU A 25 5.79 -6.44 -6.86
N ARG A 26 6.28 -5.36 -7.47
CA ARG A 26 5.60 -4.08 -7.44
C ARG A 26 4.43 -4.10 -8.40
N ARG A 27 3.25 -3.73 -7.91
CA ARG A 27 2.01 -3.69 -8.67
C ARG A 27 1.25 -2.41 -8.37
N MET A 28 0.40 -2.01 -9.30
CA MET A 28 -0.38 -0.79 -9.15
C MET A 28 -1.81 -0.99 -9.62
N PHE A 29 -2.77 -0.73 -8.74
CA PHE A 29 -4.20 -0.86 -9.03
C PHE A 29 -4.87 0.51 -8.95
N SER A 30 -5.79 0.76 -9.88
CA SER A 30 -6.69 1.91 -9.83
C SER A 30 -8.06 1.50 -9.34
N TYR A 31 -8.70 2.45 -8.66
CA TYR A 31 -9.99 2.28 -8.04
C TYR A 31 -10.88 3.50 -8.26
N ASP A 32 -12.14 3.23 -8.59
CA ASP A 32 -13.20 4.23 -8.75
C ASP A 32 -13.88 4.53 -7.42
N PRO A 33 -14.18 5.79 -7.10
CA PRO A 33 -14.78 6.13 -5.81
C PRO A 33 -16.26 5.71 -5.78
N ILE A 34 -16.65 4.96 -4.75
CA ILE A 34 -18.04 4.57 -4.49
C ILE A 34 -18.67 5.56 -3.51
N SER A 35 -18.04 5.74 -2.35
CA SER A 35 -18.61 6.53 -1.24
C SER A 35 -18.55 8.05 -1.50
N PRO A 36 -19.44 8.85 -0.90
CA PRO A 36 -19.40 10.32 -1.02
C PRO A 36 -18.07 10.92 -0.57
N ASP A 37 -17.48 10.39 0.51
CA ASP A 37 -16.18 10.83 1.02
C ASP A 37 -15.05 10.50 0.03
N ALA A 38 -15.08 9.31 -0.60
CA ALA A 38 -14.15 8.94 -1.67
C ALA A 38 -14.21 9.95 -2.83
N ARG A 39 -15.41 10.26 -3.34
CA ARG A 39 -15.60 11.21 -4.44
C ARG A 39 -15.12 12.62 -4.07
N ARG A 40 -15.46 13.09 -2.87
CA ARG A 40 -15.08 14.44 -2.40
C ARG A 40 -13.58 14.59 -2.26
N LEU A 41 -12.90 13.61 -1.67
CA LEU A 41 -11.50 13.72 -1.29
C LEU A 41 -10.54 13.36 -2.43
N THR A 42 -10.97 12.49 -3.34
CA THR A 42 -10.06 11.94 -4.36
C THR A 42 -10.52 12.21 -5.78
N GLY A 43 -11.67 12.87 -5.99
CA GLY A 43 -12.19 13.21 -7.31
C GLY A 43 -12.63 11.97 -8.10
N ALA A 44 -11.80 11.56 -9.05
CA ALA A 44 -12.04 10.43 -9.95
C ALA A 44 -11.48 9.10 -9.44
N GLY A 45 -11.02 9.05 -8.17
CA GLY A 45 -10.64 7.81 -7.50
C GLY A 45 -9.22 7.82 -6.95
N VAL A 46 -8.66 6.65 -6.71
CA VAL A 46 -7.27 6.49 -6.26
C VAL A 46 -6.53 5.45 -7.07
N THR A 47 -5.22 5.60 -7.13
CA THR A 47 -4.32 4.58 -7.63
C THR A 47 -3.34 4.23 -6.52
N VAL A 48 -3.18 2.94 -6.23
CA VAL A 48 -2.34 2.45 -5.13
C VAL A 48 -1.18 1.65 -5.71
N LEU A 49 0.04 2.10 -5.46
CA LEU A 49 1.27 1.36 -5.68
C LEU A 49 1.60 0.56 -4.43
N PHE A 50 1.86 -0.73 -4.58
CA PHE A 50 2.16 -1.63 -3.48
C PHE A 50 3.17 -2.70 -3.89
N GLU A 51 3.81 -3.30 -2.88
CA GLU A 51 4.61 -4.51 -3.02
C GLU A 51 3.73 -5.73 -2.71
N GLN A 52 3.62 -6.64 -3.67
CA GLN A 52 2.98 -7.93 -3.51
C GLN A 52 4.00 -8.93 -2.99
N GLY A 53 3.82 -9.38 -1.75
CA GLY A 53 4.58 -10.47 -1.16
C GLY A 53 3.71 -11.70 -0.89
N LEU A 54 4.34 -12.74 -0.35
CA LEU A 54 3.66 -13.98 0.05
C LEU A 54 2.60 -13.75 1.14
N LEU A 55 2.86 -12.79 2.04
CA LEU A 55 2.00 -12.47 3.19
C LEU A 55 0.91 -11.44 2.87
N GLY A 56 0.86 -10.91 1.64
CA GLY A 56 -0.12 -9.92 1.22
C GLY A 56 0.49 -8.73 0.49
N ALA A 57 -0.35 -7.73 0.25
CA ALA A 57 0.01 -6.48 -0.41
C ALA A 57 0.40 -5.41 0.62
N ARG A 58 1.55 -4.75 0.38
CA ARG A 58 2.05 -3.66 1.21
C ARG A 58 1.97 -2.33 0.44
N PRO A 59 0.98 -1.47 0.70
CA PRO A 59 0.93 -0.11 0.18
C PRO A 59 2.23 0.67 0.38
N ILE A 60 2.66 1.38 -0.66
CA ILE A 60 3.85 2.24 -0.66
C ILE A 60 3.47 3.67 -1.00
N LYS A 61 2.61 3.86 -2.01
CA LYS A 61 2.20 5.19 -2.46
C LYS A 61 0.72 5.16 -2.84
N VAL A 62 0.01 6.21 -2.48
CA VAL A 62 -1.37 6.46 -2.95
C VAL A 62 -1.36 7.74 -3.75
N LEU A 63 -2.02 7.69 -4.91
CA LEU A 63 -2.23 8.81 -5.81
C LEU A 63 -3.72 9.08 -5.90
N ALA A 64 -4.15 10.29 -5.60
CA ALA A 64 -5.52 10.69 -5.86
C ALA A 64 -5.68 11.01 -7.35
N THR A 65 -6.76 10.55 -7.95
CA THR A 65 -7.00 10.69 -9.39
C THR A 65 -7.89 11.91 -9.63
N GLY A 66 -7.36 12.98 -10.22
CA GLY A 66 -8.12 14.22 -10.46
C GLY A 66 -7.80 15.36 -9.49
N VAL A 67 -6.91 15.13 -8.53
CA VAL A 67 -6.17 16.18 -7.81
C VAL A 67 -4.68 15.82 -7.82
N PRO A 68 -3.76 16.79 -8.02
CA PRO A 68 -2.32 16.51 -8.10
C PRO A 68 -1.75 16.29 -6.69
N ALA A 69 -2.16 15.19 -6.06
CA ALA A 69 -1.75 14.83 -4.72
C ALA A 69 -1.33 13.36 -4.70
N GLN A 70 -0.13 13.12 -4.17
CA GLN A 70 0.36 11.81 -3.80
C GLN A 70 0.86 11.78 -2.36
N ALA A 71 0.79 10.60 -1.75
CA ALA A 71 1.29 10.34 -0.41
C ALA A 71 2.14 9.09 -0.40
N LEU A 72 3.37 9.23 0.10
CA LEU A 72 4.18 8.08 0.50
C LEU A 72 3.67 7.52 1.82
N LEU A 73 3.71 6.19 1.92
CA LEU A 73 3.22 5.43 3.05
C LEU A 73 4.36 4.75 3.78
N ARG A 74 4.33 4.85 5.10
CA ARG A 74 5.21 4.12 6.01
C ARG A 74 4.36 3.20 6.86
N LYS A 75 4.94 2.10 7.35
CA LYS A 75 4.21 1.20 8.25
C LYS A 75 3.77 1.96 9.50
N GLY A 76 2.47 1.97 9.78
CA GLY A 76 1.91 2.65 10.95
C GLY A 76 2.07 1.82 12.23
N SER A 77 2.16 2.52 13.37
CA SER A 77 2.15 1.86 14.68
C SER A 77 0.74 1.80 15.24
N GLN A 78 0.29 0.61 15.65
CA GLN A 78 -1.02 0.45 16.31
C GLN A 78 -1.14 1.31 17.58
N LYS A 79 -0.01 1.58 18.26
CA LYS A 79 0.02 2.43 19.46
C LYS A 79 -0.30 3.89 19.15
N ASP A 80 -0.06 4.34 17.93
CA ASP A 80 -0.36 5.72 17.51
C ASP A 80 -1.87 6.00 17.49
N LEU A 81 -2.70 4.96 17.32
CA LEU A 81 -4.15 5.08 17.34
C LEU A 81 -4.74 5.12 18.76
N GLY A 82 -3.91 4.90 19.78
CA GLY A 82 -4.33 4.79 21.17
C GLY A 82 -4.55 3.34 21.63
N LYS A 83 -5.24 3.18 22.76
CA LYS A 83 -5.44 1.86 23.39
C LYS A 83 -6.30 0.97 22.50
N GLY A 84 -5.77 -0.19 22.11
CA GLY A 84 -6.46 -1.18 21.27
C GLY A 84 -6.24 -1.04 19.77
N GLY A 85 -5.56 0.03 19.31
CA GLY A 85 -5.21 0.20 17.91
C GLY A 85 -6.41 0.16 16.97
N LEU A 86 -6.22 -0.42 15.78
CA LEU A 86 -7.27 -0.63 14.80
C LEU A 86 -8.43 -1.49 15.34
N SER A 87 -8.15 -2.45 16.23
CA SER A 87 -9.20 -3.32 16.79
C SER A 87 -10.18 -2.60 17.70
N ALA A 88 -9.81 -1.40 18.19
CA ALA A 88 -10.72 -0.53 18.94
C ALA A 88 -11.48 0.46 18.05
N MET A 89 -11.16 0.53 16.75
CA MET A 89 -11.78 1.44 15.80
C MET A 89 -13.00 0.78 15.16
N SER A 90 -14.07 1.56 14.98
CA SER A 90 -15.32 1.06 14.42
C SER A 90 -15.19 0.80 12.91
N GLY A 91 -15.73 -0.33 12.45
CA GLY A 91 -15.86 -0.65 11.02
C GLY A 91 -14.56 -0.96 10.29
N VAL A 92 -13.47 -1.23 11.02
CA VAL A 92 -12.21 -1.69 10.45
C VAL A 92 -12.30 -3.18 10.12
N ASP A 93 -11.85 -3.55 8.92
CA ASP A 93 -11.78 -4.96 8.51
C ASP A 93 -10.76 -5.74 9.35
N ALA A 94 -11.05 -7.02 9.61
CA ALA A 94 -10.24 -7.83 10.53
C ALA A 94 -8.78 -8.01 10.09
N ASP A 95 -8.53 -7.98 8.78
CA ASP A 95 -7.21 -8.11 8.15
C ASP A 95 -6.64 -6.76 7.68
N ALA A 96 -7.22 -5.64 8.11
CA ALA A 96 -6.79 -4.32 7.68
C ALA A 96 -5.40 -3.97 8.23
N ALA A 97 -4.59 -3.39 7.35
CA ALA A 97 -3.23 -2.96 7.69
C ALA A 97 -3.19 -1.44 7.88
N LEU A 98 -2.36 -0.97 8.83
CA LEU A 98 -2.20 0.45 9.15
C LEU A 98 -0.92 1.03 8.53
N TYR A 99 -1.08 2.16 7.86
CA TYR A 99 0.03 2.94 7.29
C TYR A 99 -0.08 4.39 7.72
N GLU A 100 1.05 5.03 7.96
CA GLU A 100 1.11 6.47 8.17
C GLU A 100 1.48 7.15 6.86
N VAL A 101 0.81 8.27 6.57
CA VAL A 101 1.23 9.17 5.50
C VAL A 101 2.47 9.94 5.94
N ASP A 102 3.52 9.88 5.14
CA ASP A 102 4.72 10.66 5.36
C ASP A 102 4.45 12.15 5.09
N GLY A 103 4.11 12.88 6.16
CA GLY A 103 3.86 14.32 6.09
C GLY A 103 5.08 15.17 5.71
N THR A 104 6.28 14.59 5.59
CA THR A 104 7.50 15.32 5.20
C THR A 104 7.90 15.10 3.75
N ALA A 105 7.36 14.07 3.10
CA ALA A 105 7.63 13.76 1.70
C ALA A 105 6.46 14.15 0.80
N GLU A 106 6.79 14.44 -0.46
CA GLU A 106 5.82 14.68 -1.52
C GLU A 106 4.73 15.68 -1.11
N GLN A 107 3.47 15.37 -1.38
CA GLN A 107 2.31 16.15 -0.95
C GLN A 107 1.66 15.57 0.32
N GLY A 108 2.40 14.88 1.18
CA GLY A 108 1.88 14.26 2.41
C GLY A 108 1.11 15.25 3.31
N LYS A 109 1.58 16.49 3.45
CA LYS A 109 0.86 17.54 4.21
C LYS A 109 -0.49 17.91 3.58
N VAL A 110 -0.60 17.86 2.25
CA VAL A 110 -1.87 18.09 1.54
C VAL A 110 -2.83 16.96 1.87
N TYR A 111 -2.37 15.71 1.86
CA TYR A 111 -3.16 14.56 2.28
C TYR A 111 -3.66 14.68 3.72
N VAL A 112 -2.78 15.00 4.67
CA VAL A 112 -3.16 15.18 6.09
C VAL A 112 -4.29 16.21 6.21
N ARG A 113 -4.13 17.38 5.59
CA ARG A 113 -5.12 18.47 5.67
C ARG A 113 -6.44 18.13 4.98
N ALA A 114 -6.39 17.44 3.84
CA ALA A 114 -7.57 17.09 3.07
C ALA A 114 -8.38 15.97 3.76
N PHE A 115 -7.71 14.89 4.18
CA PHE A 115 -8.38 13.72 4.75
C PHE A 115 -8.73 13.88 6.22
N CYS A 116 -7.92 14.62 6.98
CA CYS A 116 -8.23 14.88 8.39
C CYS A 116 -7.90 16.32 8.81
N PRO A 117 -8.81 17.27 8.53
CA PRO A 117 -8.62 18.67 8.92
C PRO A 117 -8.37 18.84 10.42
N GLY A 118 -7.33 19.61 10.76
CA GLY A 118 -6.93 19.89 12.15
C GLY A 118 -5.99 18.86 12.79
N SER A 119 -5.74 17.73 12.13
CA SER A 119 -4.73 16.75 12.57
C SER A 119 -3.34 17.12 12.03
N LYS A 120 -2.30 16.69 12.75
CA LYS A 120 -0.89 16.82 12.38
C LYS A 120 -0.35 15.56 11.69
N ARG A 121 -0.93 14.41 11.98
CA ARG A 121 -0.61 13.09 11.43
C ARG A 121 -1.85 12.49 10.79
N LEU A 122 -1.62 11.61 9.82
CA LEU A 122 -2.67 10.87 9.12
C LEU A 122 -2.23 9.42 9.00
N TRP A 123 -3.09 8.51 9.45
CA TRP A 123 -2.97 7.09 9.19
C TRP A 123 -4.09 6.64 8.28
N LEU A 124 -3.74 5.76 7.35
CA LEU A 124 -4.66 5.10 6.44
C LEU A 124 -4.67 3.62 6.77
N SER A 125 -5.85 3.10 7.07
CA SER A 125 -6.09 1.67 7.13
C SER A 125 -6.63 1.20 5.79
N PHE A 126 -6.07 0.12 5.26
CA PHE A 126 -6.50 -0.47 4.00
C PHE A 126 -7.13 -1.82 4.28
N SER A 127 -8.28 -2.08 3.68
CA SER A 127 -8.76 -3.44 3.47
C SER A 127 -7.79 -4.20 2.56
N ARG A 128 -8.04 -5.50 2.38
CA ARG A 128 -7.22 -6.35 1.52
C ARG A 128 -7.14 -5.80 0.08
N ILE A 129 -5.93 -5.40 -0.33
CA ILE A 129 -5.63 -5.06 -1.72
C ILE A 129 -5.43 -6.35 -2.50
N ALA A 130 -6.35 -6.63 -3.42
CA ALA A 130 -6.32 -7.81 -4.28
C ALA A 130 -6.96 -7.52 -5.64
N LEU A 131 -6.61 -8.36 -6.63
CA LEU A 131 -7.09 -8.23 -8.00
C LEU A 131 -8.61 -8.41 -8.05
N ARG A 132 -9.35 -7.47 -8.68
CA ARG A 132 -10.82 -7.48 -8.79
C ARG A 132 -11.57 -7.44 -7.44
N HIS A 133 -10.93 -6.92 -6.39
CA HIS A 133 -11.58 -6.68 -5.10
C HIS A 133 -11.73 -5.18 -4.85
N ASP A 134 -12.91 -4.79 -4.35
CA ASP A 134 -13.15 -3.44 -3.87
C ASP A 134 -12.23 -3.09 -2.70
N LEU A 135 -11.89 -1.81 -2.58
CA LEU A 135 -10.96 -1.30 -1.59
C LEU A 135 -11.68 -0.36 -0.63
N ARG A 136 -11.52 -0.61 0.66
CA ARG A 136 -11.87 0.34 1.72
C ARG A 136 -10.59 0.95 2.28
N ILE A 137 -10.58 2.28 2.33
CA ILE A 137 -9.56 3.05 3.03
C ILE A 137 -10.24 3.80 4.18
N GLN A 138 -9.76 3.65 5.40
CA GLN A 138 -10.20 4.46 6.53
C GLN A 138 -9.10 5.41 6.94
N ALA A 139 -9.44 6.68 7.06
CA ALA A 139 -8.52 7.75 7.41
C ALA A 139 -8.66 8.09 8.89
N PHE A 140 -7.54 8.04 9.62
CA PHE A 140 -7.44 8.40 11.03
C PHE A 140 -6.45 9.54 11.20
N GLY A 141 -6.75 10.49 12.07
CA GLY A 141 -5.84 11.58 12.41
C GLY A 141 -5.74 11.75 13.91
N ASP A 142 -4.67 12.39 14.39
CA ASP A 142 -4.52 12.68 15.81
C ASP A 142 -5.66 13.61 16.24
N ASP A 143 -6.24 13.34 17.41
CA ASP A 143 -7.32 14.16 17.94
C ASP A 143 -6.73 15.39 18.65
N PRO A 144 -6.94 16.62 18.13
CA PRO A 144 -6.50 17.83 18.80
C PRO A 144 -7.17 18.05 20.16
N LYS A 145 -8.28 17.35 20.45
CA LYS A 145 -9.01 17.43 21.73
C LYS A 145 -8.61 16.33 22.72
N ALA A 146 -7.93 15.28 22.28
CA ALA A 146 -7.56 14.13 23.09
C ALA A 146 -6.15 13.65 22.75
N ALA A 147 -5.15 14.18 23.45
CA ALA A 147 -3.75 13.87 23.21
C ALA A 147 -3.47 12.36 23.29
N GLY A 148 -2.76 11.84 22.30
CA GLY A 148 -2.42 10.41 22.20
C GLY A 148 -3.56 9.50 21.72
N GLN A 149 -4.69 10.07 21.29
CA GLN A 149 -5.75 9.34 20.63
C GLN A 149 -5.83 9.74 19.15
N ALA A 150 -6.21 8.77 18.31
CA ALA A 150 -6.62 9.05 16.95
C ALA A 150 -8.15 9.02 16.85
N ARG A 151 -8.68 9.77 15.87
CA ARG A 151 -10.10 9.76 15.51
C ARG A 151 -10.27 9.33 14.07
N LEU A 152 -11.40 8.71 13.76
CA LEU A 152 -11.80 8.45 12.38
C LEU A 152 -12.21 9.78 11.71
N CYS A 153 -11.61 10.08 10.57
CA CYS A 153 -11.86 11.29 9.80
C CYS A 153 -12.70 11.02 8.54
N GLY A 154 -12.69 9.77 8.05
CA GLY A 154 -13.53 9.35 6.93
C GLY A 154 -13.35 7.87 6.58
N THR A 155 -14.37 7.30 5.94
CA THR A 155 -14.33 5.97 5.34
C THR A 155 -14.57 6.08 3.84
N LEU A 156 -13.59 5.67 3.06
CA LEU A 156 -13.55 5.81 1.62
C LEU A 156 -13.67 4.42 1.00
N ASP A 157 -14.78 4.16 0.34
CA ASP A 157 -15.02 2.90 -0.38
C ASP A 157 -14.80 3.12 -1.87
N PHE A 158 -14.10 2.20 -2.50
CA PHE A 158 -13.76 2.25 -3.92
C PHE A 158 -13.99 0.91 -4.62
N SER A 159 -14.38 0.96 -5.88
CA SER A 159 -14.51 -0.22 -6.73
C SER A 159 -13.24 -0.45 -7.54
N TYR A 160 -12.84 -1.71 -7.70
CA TYR A 160 -11.67 -2.04 -8.52
C TYR A 160 -11.90 -1.66 -9.99
N ARG A 161 -11.00 -0.84 -10.55
CA ARG A 161 -11.05 -0.44 -11.96
C ARG A 161 -10.14 -1.31 -12.82
N GLY A 162 -8.91 -1.53 -12.37
CA GLY A 162 -7.91 -2.21 -13.20
C GLY A 162 -6.51 -2.15 -12.64
N GLU A 163 -5.63 -2.92 -13.27
CA GLU A 163 -4.20 -2.96 -12.98
C GLU A 163 -3.42 -2.22 -14.07
N TRP A 164 -2.41 -1.47 -13.64
CA TRP A 164 -1.46 -0.83 -14.53
C TRP A 164 -0.29 -1.76 -14.82
N ARG A 165 0.20 -1.69 -16.06
CA ARG A 165 1.50 -2.25 -16.42
C ARG A 165 2.56 -1.23 -16.05
N LEU A 166 3.39 -1.55 -15.05
CA LEU A 166 4.54 -0.71 -14.71
C LEU A 166 5.60 -0.79 -15.83
N PRO A 167 6.35 0.30 -16.09
CA PRO A 167 7.43 0.28 -17.07
C PRO A 167 8.43 -0.85 -16.77
N THR A 168 8.73 -1.66 -17.77
CA THR A 168 9.71 -2.75 -17.65
C THR A 168 11.11 -2.20 -17.90
N GLY A 169 11.87 -1.94 -16.84
CA GLY A 169 13.25 -1.44 -16.90
C GLY A 169 13.88 -1.34 -15.51
N GLY A 170 14.29 -2.48 -14.94
CA GLY A 170 14.83 -2.55 -13.57
C GLY A 170 13.81 -2.21 -12.48
N PRO A 171 14.13 -2.43 -11.19
CA PRO A 171 13.30 -1.94 -10.10
C PRO A 171 13.31 -0.40 -10.16
N PRO A 172 12.15 0.27 -10.27
CA PRO A 172 12.11 1.73 -10.22
C PRO A 172 12.76 2.22 -8.93
N ASP A 173 13.50 3.32 -8.93
CA ASP A 173 13.93 3.91 -7.66
C ASP A 173 12.65 4.35 -6.90
N PRO A 174 12.44 3.90 -5.64
CA PRO A 174 11.26 4.29 -4.87
C PRO A 174 11.13 5.80 -4.63
N ASN A 175 12.20 6.57 -4.83
CA ASN A 175 12.21 8.03 -4.79
C ASN A 175 12.15 8.69 -6.17
N GLU A 176 12.21 7.92 -7.25
CA GLU A 176 12.05 8.46 -8.60
C GLU A 176 10.57 8.74 -8.86
N ASP A 177 10.26 9.97 -9.26
CA ASP A 177 8.91 10.35 -9.67
C ASP A 177 8.61 9.85 -11.09
N TRP A 178 8.46 8.54 -11.21
CA TRP A 178 8.09 7.89 -12.46
C TRP A 178 6.67 8.28 -12.95
N THR A 179 5.91 9.01 -12.14
CA THR A 179 4.55 9.44 -12.50
C THR A 179 4.55 10.59 -13.51
N ASP A 180 5.63 11.36 -13.61
CA ASP A 180 5.82 12.36 -14.66
C ASP A 180 5.81 11.71 -16.06
N ASN A 181 6.40 10.51 -16.18
CA ASN A 181 6.43 9.74 -17.42
C ASN A 181 5.07 9.10 -17.80
N LEU A 182 4.06 9.16 -16.93
CA LEU A 182 2.71 8.66 -17.23
C LEU A 182 1.86 9.64 -18.04
N THR A 183 2.30 10.90 -18.19
CA THR A 183 1.55 11.90 -18.97
C THR A 183 1.82 11.89 -20.47
N GLY A 184 2.75 11.04 -20.96
CA GLY A 184 3.16 11.03 -22.37
C GLY A 184 3.85 12.34 -22.79
N PRO A 185 4.49 12.40 -23.98
CA PRO A 185 4.97 13.67 -24.50
C PRO A 185 3.79 14.63 -24.68
N ARG A 186 3.91 15.84 -24.14
CA ARG A 186 2.97 16.94 -24.36
C ARG A 186 2.94 17.36 -25.83
#